data_AF-A0AAD5YD07-F1
#
_entry.id   AF-A0AAD5YD07-F1
#
_cell.length_a   1.000
_cell.length_b   1.000
_cell.length_c   1.000
_cell.angle_alpha   90.00
_cell.angle_beta   90.00
_cell.angle_gamma   90.00
#
_symmetry.space_group_name_H-M   'P 1'
#
loop_
_entity.id
_entity.type
_entity.pdbx_description
1 polymer ?
#
loop_
_entity_poly.entity_id
_entity_poly.type
_entity_poly.pdbx_seq_one_letter_code
_entity_poly.pdbx_strand_id
1 'polypeptide(L)'
;MHVVCPACFNVFDPDSDEHPVRVDCGHVYHEGCVKGEGNCLMCYETYTEDDRSRLVLETNDIDEEDAAIREGVKKSLELHTSALGEDRLAALRAEVVALRQERSARTAGLDMTDSIIEMNRKHNQSMTTQLARIKKDTQETRERRLSLEEALKSAPTGSNNVGIEQGVGSNEGGHTEGSGVTR
;
A
#
# COMPACT_ATOMS: atom_id res chain seq x y z
N MET A 1 25.99 -0.71 -18.24
CA MET A 1 24.74 -0.89 -17.47
C MET A 1 25.15 -1.41 -16.11
N HIS A 2 24.93 -0.68 -15.02
CA HIS A 2 25.32 -1.13 -13.67
C HIS A 2 24.27 -2.09 -13.13
N VAL A 3 24.69 -3.30 -12.74
CA VAL A 3 23.83 -4.22 -12.00
C VAL A 3 23.86 -3.80 -10.52
N VAL A 4 22.70 -3.72 -9.88
CA VAL A 4 22.56 -3.32 -8.46
C VAL A 4 21.95 -4.47 -7.69
N CYS A 5 22.54 -4.82 -6.55
CA CYS A 5 22.00 -5.85 -5.67
C CYS A 5 20.71 -5.34 -5.00
N PRO A 6 19.56 -6.02 -5.15
CA PRO A 6 18.29 -5.57 -4.56
C PRO A 6 18.26 -5.59 -3.03
N ALA A 7 19.17 -6.34 -2.39
CA ALA A 7 19.19 -6.50 -0.94
C ALA A 7 19.95 -5.38 -0.22
N CYS A 8 21.12 -4.98 -0.74
CA CYS A 8 21.96 -3.95 -0.13
C CYS A 8 22.02 -2.64 -0.92
N PHE A 9 21.41 -2.58 -2.11
CA PHE A 9 21.39 -1.43 -3.02
C PHE A 9 22.78 -0.95 -3.48
N ASN A 10 23.83 -1.75 -3.27
CA ASN A 10 25.16 -1.47 -3.81
C ASN A 10 25.29 -1.97 -5.26
N VAL A 11 26.06 -1.22 -6.04
CA VAL A 11 26.49 -1.61 -7.39
C VAL A 11 27.53 -2.74 -7.27
N PHE A 12 27.45 -3.75 -8.13
CA PHE A 12 28.49 -4.78 -8.20
C PHE A 12 29.79 -4.16 -8.70
N ASP A 13 30.81 -4.19 -7.86
CA ASP A 13 32.16 -3.75 -8.17
C ASP A 13 32.97 -4.98 -8.64
N PRO A 14 33.47 -5.01 -9.89
CA PRO A 14 34.27 -6.13 -10.39
C PRO A 14 35.56 -6.35 -9.60
N ASP A 15 36.07 -5.31 -8.90
CA ASP A 15 37.28 -5.38 -8.08
C ASP A 15 36.98 -5.79 -6.62
N SER A 16 35.72 -6.01 -6.26
CA SER A 16 35.32 -6.44 -4.92
C SER A 16 35.46 -7.96 -4.72
N ASP A 17 35.88 -8.35 -3.52
CA ASP A 17 35.85 -9.75 -3.07
C ASP A 17 34.42 -10.32 -2.99
N GLU A 18 33.38 -9.48 -3.07
CA GLU A 18 31.98 -9.92 -3.06
C GLU A 18 31.51 -10.34 -4.45
N HIS A 19 31.37 -11.65 -4.67
CA HIS A 19 30.92 -12.17 -5.95
C HIS A 19 29.40 -12.06 -6.14
N PRO A 20 28.94 -11.71 -7.36
CA PRO A 20 27.53 -11.83 -7.70
C PRO A 20 27.12 -13.30 -7.77
N VAL A 21 25.97 -13.59 -7.19
CA VAL A 21 25.33 -14.89 -7.18
C VAL A 21 23.96 -14.75 -7.83
N ARG A 22 23.65 -15.66 -8.75
CA ARG A 22 22.32 -15.76 -9.35
C ARG A 22 21.55 -16.88 -8.69
N VAL A 23 20.37 -16.54 -8.19
CA VAL A 23 19.39 -17.49 -7.67
C VAL A 23 18.57 -18.09 -8.83
N ASP A 24 17.90 -19.21 -8.61
CA ASP A 24 17.13 -19.96 -9.62
C ASP A 24 16.17 -19.12 -10.47
N CYS A 25 15.48 -18.15 -9.86
CA CYS A 25 14.57 -17.25 -10.55
C CYS A 25 15.27 -16.26 -11.51
N GLY A 26 16.60 -16.31 -11.57
CA GLY A 26 17.43 -15.58 -12.50
C GLY A 26 17.89 -14.20 -12.03
N HIS A 27 17.50 -13.74 -10.84
CA HIS A 27 17.93 -12.48 -10.25
C HIS A 27 19.31 -12.58 -9.58
N VAL A 28 20.04 -11.46 -9.52
CA VAL A 28 21.43 -11.41 -9.06
C VAL A 28 21.55 -10.66 -7.73
N TYR A 29 22.31 -11.21 -6.79
CA TYR A 29 22.57 -10.68 -5.45
C TYR A 29 24.07 -10.75 -5.10
N HIS A 30 24.55 -9.96 -4.15
CA HIS A 30 25.87 -10.22 -3.55
C HIS A 30 25.80 -11.51 -2.73
N GLU A 31 26.84 -12.34 -2.79
CA GLU A 31 26.95 -13.59 -2.02
C GLU A 31 26.64 -13.38 -0.53
N GLY A 32 27.12 -12.28 0.06
CA GLY A 32 26.86 -11.94 1.46
C GLY A 32 25.41 -11.58 1.78
N CYS A 33 24.62 -11.16 0.78
CA CYS A 33 23.23 -10.73 0.94
C CYS A 33 22.22 -11.89 0.89
N VAL A 34 22.63 -13.05 0.36
CA VAL A 34 21.79 -14.24 0.29
C VAL A 34 22.47 -15.32 1.14
N LYS A 35 21.90 -15.70 2.30
CA LYS A 35 22.45 -16.76 3.18
C LYS A 35 21.37 -17.78 3.51
N GLY A 36 21.64 -19.06 3.24
CA GLY A 36 20.68 -20.15 3.42
C GLY A 36 19.48 -20.13 2.46
N GLU A 37 18.32 -20.60 2.93
CA GLU A 37 17.08 -20.58 2.17
C GLU A 37 16.36 -19.23 2.35
N GLY A 38 15.76 -18.71 1.28
CA GLY A 38 15.05 -17.43 1.33
C GLY A 38 14.14 -17.20 0.14
N ASN A 39 13.46 -16.05 0.13
CA ASN A 39 12.64 -15.61 -0.98
C ASN A 39 13.36 -14.51 -1.77
N CYS A 40 13.29 -14.59 -3.09
CA CYS A 40 13.79 -13.54 -3.96
C CYS A 40 13.03 -12.23 -3.70
N LEU A 41 13.73 -11.13 -3.42
CA LEU A 41 13.12 -9.81 -3.18
C LEU A 41 12.43 -9.22 -4.42
N MET A 42 12.72 -9.73 -5.62
CA MET A 42 12.16 -9.21 -6.88
C MET A 42 10.92 -9.97 -7.32
N CYS A 43 10.87 -11.28 -7.14
CA CYS A 43 9.78 -12.13 -7.64
C CYS A 43 9.14 -13.05 -6.58
N TYR A 44 9.65 -13.05 -5.35
CA TYR A 44 9.17 -13.85 -4.21
C TYR A 44 9.25 -15.37 -4.38
N GLU A 45 9.90 -15.87 -5.43
CA GLU A 45 10.24 -17.29 -5.54
C GLU A 45 11.25 -17.69 -4.47
N THR A 46 11.02 -18.85 -3.86
CA THR A 46 11.92 -19.49 -2.90
C THR A 46 13.18 -19.97 -3.61
N TYR A 47 14.35 -19.75 -3.01
CA TYR A 47 15.62 -20.30 -3.44
C TYR A 47 16.31 -21.00 -2.27
N THR A 48 17.03 -22.09 -2.53
CA THR A 48 17.89 -22.75 -1.54
C THR A 48 19.36 -22.36 -1.73
N GLU A 49 20.25 -22.85 -0.86
CA GLU A 49 21.69 -22.61 -0.98
C GLU A 49 22.31 -23.37 -2.16
N ASP A 50 21.75 -24.54 -2.49
CA ASP A 50 22.22 -25.39 -3.59
C ASP A 50 21.81 -24.82 -4.97
N ASP A 51 20.77 -23.99 -5.01
CA ASP A 51 20.19 -23.36 -6.22
C ASP A 51 20.95 -22.09 -6.67
N ARG A 52 22.14 -21.87 -6.13
CA ARG A 52 22.93 -20.66 -6.34
C ARG A 52 24.04 -20.92 -7.32
N SER A 53 24.01 -20.19 -8.44
CA SER A 53 25.11 -20.20 -9.40
C SER A 53 25.98 -18.96 -9.21
N ARG A 54 27.27 -19.17 -8.91
CA ARG A 54 28.25 -18.09 -8.87
C ARG A 54 28.44 -17.57 -10.29
N LEU A 55 28.16 -16.28 -10.49
CA LEU A 55 28.53 -15.61 -11.71
C LEU A 55 29.99 -15.22 -11.61
N VAL A 56 30.81 -15.86 -12.43
CA VAL A 56 32.08 -15.26 -12.80
C VAL A 56 31.72 -14.10 -13.72
N LEU A 57 31.85 -12.87 -13.21
CA LEU A 57 31.92 -11.72 -14.09
C LEU A 57 33.25 -11.88 -14.83
N GLU A 58 33.23 -12.58 -15.96
CA GLU A 58 34.32 -12.49 -16.92
C GLU A 58 34.34 -11.04 -17.37
N THR A 59 35.26 -10.26 -16.79
CA THR A 59 35.77 -9.05 -17.40
C THR A 59 36.47 -9.51 -18.67
N ASN A 60 35.69 -9.79 -19.72
CA ASN A 60 36.23 -9.79 -21.06
C ASN A 60 37.00 -8.47 -21.20
N ASP A 61 38.16 -8.51 -21.85
CA ASP A 61 39.00 -7.36 -22.19
C ASP A 61 38.23 -6.39 -23.09
N ILE A 62 37.20 -5.76 -22.53
CA ILE A 62 36.21 -4.91 -23.17
C ILE A 62 36.76 -3.49 -23.30
N ASP A 63 37.83 -3.15 -22.58
CA ASP A 63 38.24 -1.77 -22.40
C ASP A 63 38.64 -1.04 -23.69
N GLU A 64 39.25 -1.70 -24.67
CA GLU A 64 39.65 -1.03 -25.93
C GLU A 64 38.52 -0.98 -26.96
N GLU A 65 37.76 -2.05 -27.12
CA GLU A 65 36.67 -2.12 -28.11
C GLU A 65 35.43 -1.33 -27.64
N ASP A 66 35.07 -1.40 -26.35
CA ASP A 66 34.01 -0.54 -25.80
C ASP A 66 34.43 0.92 -25.77
N ALA A 67 35.70 1.24 -25.51
CA ALA A 67 36.15 2.64 -25.58
C ALA A 67 35.99 3.18 -27.00
N ALA A 68 36.32 2.39 -28.03
CA ALA A 68 36.12 2.75 -29.42
C ALA A 68 34.63 2.88 -29.78
N ILE A 69 33.77 1.97 -29.30
CA ILE A 69 32.32 2.04 -29.52
C ILE A 69 31.72 3.25 -28.81
N ARG A 70 32.07 3.50 -27.53
CA ARG A 70 31.57 4.66 -26.76
C ARG A 70 32.01 5.97 -27.39
N GLU A 71 33.26 6.08 -27.82
CA GLU A 71 33.76 7.26 -28.51
C GLU A 71 33.10 7.44 -29.88
N GLY A 72 32.84 6.36 -30.61
CA GLY A 72 32.09 6.37 -31.86
C GLY A 72 30.64 6.83 -31.69
N VAL A 73 29.95 6.31 -30.68
CA VAL A 73 28.58 6.72 -30.31
C VAL A 73 28.54 8.18 -29.89
N LYS A 74 29.52 8.63 -29.11
CA LYS A 74 29.64 10.04 -28.68
C LYS A 74 29.81 10.98 -29.87
N LYS A 75 30.73 10.69 -30.79
CA LYS A 75 30.92 11.51 -32.02
C LYS A 75 29.69 11.52 -32.92
N SER A 76 29.01 10.38 -33.05
CA SER A 76 27.76 10.29 -33.82
C SER A 76 26.64 11.13 -33.18
N LEU A 77 26.51 11.08 -31.85
CA LEU A 77 25.60 11.94 -31.09
C LEU A 77 25.94 13.42 -31.27
N GLU A 78 27.20 13.83 -31.17
CA GLU A 78 27.64 15.21 -31.38
C GLU A 78 27.32 15.72 -32.80
N LEU A 79 27.47 14.87 -33.83
CA LEU A 79 27.08 15.17 -35.21
C LEU A 79 25.55 15.31 -35.36
N HIS A 80 24.78 14.45 -34.71
CA HIS A 80 23.31 14.52 -34.78
C HIS A 80 22.72 15.67 -33.94
N THR A 81 23.31 16.01 -32.79
CA THR A 81 22.86 17.15 -31.97
C THR A 81 23.21 18.48 -32.63
N SER A 82 24.37 18.61 -33.26
CA SER A 82 24.72 19.77 -34.09
C SER A 82 23.82 19.92 -35.32
N ALA A 83 23.35 18.81 -35.90
CA ALA A 83 22.37 18.82 -36.99
C ALA A 83 20.93 19.18 -36.56
N LEU A 84 20.54 18.88 -35.31
CA LEU A 84 19.22 19.21 -34.76
C LEU A 84 19.11 20.67 -34.29
N GLY A 85 20.25 21.30 -33.95
CA GLY A 85 20.32 22.65 -33.37
C GLY A 85 19.99 22.65 -31.86
N GLU A 86 20.68 23.50 -31.09
CA GLU A 86 20.55 23.57 -29.63
C GLU A 86 19.11 23.87 -29.18
N ASP A 87 18.40 24.73 -29.91
CA ASP A 87 17.01 25.10 -29.61
C ASP A 87 16.04 23.90 -29.71
N ARG A 88 16.23 23.06 -30.73
CA ARG A 88 15.39 21.88 -30.95
C ARG A 88 15.68 20.79 -29.93
N LEU A 89 16.95 20.66 -29.54
CA LEU A 89 17.37 19.78 -28.46
C LEU A 89 16.80 20.23 -27.11
N ALA A 90 16.78 21.55 -26.85
CA ALA A 90 16.17 22.12 -25.65
C ALA A 90 14.65 21.90 -25.63
N ALA A 91 13.97 22.08 -26.76
CA ALA A 91 12.53 21.82 -26.89
C ALA A 91 12.18 20.34 -26.60
N LEU A 92 12.94 19.39 -27.17
CA LEU A 92 12.73 17.96 -26.90
C LEU A 92 13.00 17.60 -25.44
N ARG A 93 14.03 18.18 -24.82
CA ARG A 93 14.29 17.99 -23.38
C ARG A 93 13.14 18.50 -22.53
N ALA A 94 12.58 19.66 -22.86
CA ALA A 94 11.42 20.23 -22.17
C ALA A 94 10.17 19.34 -22.34
N GLU A 95 9.93 18.82 -23.54
CA GLU A 95 8.82 17.91 -23.82
C GLU A 95 8.95 16.59 -23.03
N VAL A 96 10.15 16.00 -22.97
CA VAL A 96 10.38 14.78 -22.15
C VAL A 96 10.13 15.05 -20.67
N VAL A 97 10.53 16.21 -20.14
CA VAL A 97 10.25 16.60 -18.75
C VAL A 97 8.74 16.77 -18.54
N ALA A 98 8.04 17.44 -19.46
CA ALA A 98 6.59 17.62 -19.39
C ALA A 98 5.85 16.27 -19.40
N LEU A 99 6.23 15.36 -20.31
CA LEU A 99 5.65 14.01 -20.38
C LEU A 99 5.91 13.18 -19.12
N ARG A 100 7.10 13.32 -18.51
CA ARG A 100 7.40 12.67 -17.21
C ARG A 100 6.53 13.22 -16.09
N GLN A 101 6.35 14.55 -16.03
CA GLN A 101 5.47 15.18 -15.03
C GLN A 101 4.01 14.75 -15.23
N GLU A 102 3.53 14.71 -16.47
CA GLU A 102 2.19 14.23 -16.79
C GLU A 102 2.00 12.76 -16.37
N ARG A 103 2.96 11.89 -16.69
CA ARG A 103 2.92 10.48 -16.27
C ARG A 103 2.91 10.35 -14.75
N SER A 104 3.74 11.11 -14.04
CA SER A 104 3.78 11.12 -12.57
C SER A 104 2.44 11.55 -11.96
N ALA A 105 1.84 12.63 -12.49
CA ALA A 105 0.54 13.11 -12.04
C ALA A 105 -0.58 12.08 -12.30
N ARG A 106 -0.54 11.39 -13.44
CA ARG A 106 -1.49 10.29 -13.73
C ARG A 106 -1.34 9.13 -12.75
N THR A 107 -0.11 8.70 -12.44
CA THR A 107 0.12 7.63 -11.46
C THR A 107 -0.38 8.02 -10.07
N ALA A 108 -0.05 9.22 -9.58
CA ALA A 108 -0.53 9.70 -8.29
C ALA A 108 -2.08 9.77 -8.24
N GLY A 109 -2.73 10.19 -9.33
CA GLY A 109 -4.19 10.19 -9.44
C GLY A 109 -4.81 8.79 -9.39
N LEU A 110 -4.16 7.79 -9.99
CA LEU A 110 -4.58 6.39 -9.93
C LEU A 110 -4.46 5.85 -8.50
N ASP A 111 -3.33 6.08 -7.82
CA ASP A 111 -3.09 5.64 -6.43
C ASP A 111 -4.11 6.25 -5.45
N MET A 112 -4.46 7.53 -5.63
CA MET A 112 -5.52 8.18 -4.87
C MET A 112 -6.89 7.54 -5.11
N THR A 113 -7.20 7.19 -6.37
CA THR A 113 -8.47 6.57 -6.74
C THR A 113 -8.62 5.18 -6.11
N ASP A 114 -7.56 4.37 -6.14
CA ASP A 114 -7.54 3.04 -5.52
C ASP A 114 -7.71 3.14 -3.99
N SER A 115 -7.05 4.11 -3.36
CA SER A 115 -7.21 4.39 -1.92
C SER A 115 -8.67 4.76 -1.57
N ILE A 116 -9.33 5.59 -2.39
CA ILE A 116 -10.74 5.97 -2.20
C ILE A 116 -11.67 4.76 -2.37
N ILE A 117 -11.41 3.91 -3.36
CA ILE A 117 -12.17 2.66 -3.57
C ILE A 117 -12.04 1.74 -2.35
N GLU A 118 -10.81 1.58 -1.83
CA GLU A 118 -10.56 0.75 -0.65
C GLU A 118 -11.27 1.31 0.60
N MET A 119 -11.21 2.64 0.81
CA MET A 119 -11.93 3.29 1.91
C MET A 119 -13.44 3.08 1.82
N ASN A 120 -14.04 3.26 0.64
CA ASN A 120 -15.47 3.03 0.45
C ASN A 120 -15.86 1.57 0.70
N ARG A 121 -15.01 0.63 0.28
CA ARG A 121 -15.20 -0.79 0.55
C ARG A 121 -15.21 -1.08 2.06
N LYS A 122 -14.23 -0.55 2.81
CA LYS A 122 -14.14 -0.68 4.27
C LYS A 122 -15.34 -0.03 4.98
N HIS A 123 -15.73 1.17 4.54
CA HIS A 123 -16.89 1.86 5.08
C HIS A 123 -18.19 1.05 4.88
N ASN A 124 -18.43 0.53 3.68
CA ASN A 124 -19.61 -0.29 3.39
C ASN A 124 -19.62 -1.61 4.18
N GLN A 125 -18.45 -2.24 4.37
CA GLN A 125 -18.33 -3.42 5.21
C GLN A 125 -18.64 -3.11 6.69
N SER A 126 -18.14 -1.99 7.20
CA SER A 126 -18.42 -1.52 8.56
C SER A 126 -19.91 -1.23 8.75
N MET A 127 -20.51 -0.46 7.83
CA MET A 127 -21.95 -0.14 7.85
C MET A 127 -22.81 -1.41 7.78
N THR A 128 -22.47 -2.36 6.91
CA THR A 128 -23.18 -3.66 6.82
C THR A 128 -23.12 -4.42 8.15
N THR A 129 -21.97 -4.42 8.81
CA THR A 129 -21.78 -5.07 10.11
C THR A 129 -22.57 -4.37 11.22
N GLN A 130 -22.68 -3.03 11.18
CA GLN A 130 -23.52 -2.28 12.10
C GLN A 130 -25.00 -2.56 11.88
N LEU A 131 -25.48 -2.57 10.62
CA LEU A 131 -26.86 -2.90 10.28
C LEU A 131 -27.24 -4.33 10.72
N ALA A 132 -26.33 -5.29 10.55
CA ALA A 132 -26.54 -6.66 11.03
C ALA A 132 -26.70 -6.71 12.57
N ARG A 133 -25.89 -5.94 13.31
CA ARG A 133 -26.00 -5.81 14.77
C ARG A 133 -27.33 -5.19 15.19
N ILE A 134 -27.70 -4.04 14.62
CA ILE A 134 -28.98 -3.37 14.90
C ILE A 134 -30.16 -4.31 14.65
N LYS A 135 -30.13 -5.05 13.53
CA LYS A 135 -31.19 -6.01 13.19
C LYS A 135 -31.33 -7.10 14.25
N LYS A 136 -30.19 -7.64 14.72
CA LYS A 136 -30.16 -8.63 15.79
C LYS A 136 -30.71 -8.06 17.10
N ASP A 137 -30.23 -6.89 17.52
CA ASP A 137 -30.68 -6.23 18.76
C ASP A 137 -32.18 -5.93 18.72
N THR A 138 -32.70 -5.53 17.55
CA THR A 138 -34.13 -5.32 17.32
C THR A 138 -34.92 -6.61 17.45
N GLN A 139 -34.41 -7.73 16.91
CA GLN A 139 -35.04 -9.04 17.04
C GLN A 139 -35.05 -9.51 18.51
N GLU A 140 -33.93 -9.41 19.22
CA GLU A 140 -33.84 -9.77 20.64
C GLU A 140 -34.79 -8.93 21.50
N THR A 141 -34.89 -7.63 21.22
CA THR A 141 -35.83 -6.72 21.92
C THR A 141 -37.28 -7.15 21.67
N ARG A 142 -37.62 -7.53 20.43
CA ARG A 142 -38.96 -8.03 20.08
C ARG A 142 -39.28 -9.34 20.79
N GLU A 143 -38.34 -10.29 20.82
CA GLU A 143 -38.50 -11.56 21.52
C GLU A 143 -38.68 -11.36 23.03
N ARG A 144 -37.89 -10.49 23.65
CA ARG A 144 -38.07 -10.10 25.07
C ARG A 144 -39.44 -9.51 25.34
N ARG A 145 -39.93 -8.63 24.46
CA ARG A 145 -41.25 -8.02 24.59
C ARG A 145 -42.36 -9.07 24.50
N LEU A 146 -42.29 -9.98 23.53
CA LEU A 146 -43.28 -11.06 23.40
C LEU A 146 -43.27 -11.98 24.62
N SER A 147 -42.09 -12.31 25.14
CA SER A 147 -41.95 -13.11 26.37
C SER A 147 -42.54 -12.40 27.60
N LEU A 148 -42.32 -11.09 27.75
CA LEU A 148 -42.93 -10.30 28.82
C LEU A 148 -44.46 -10.23 28.68
N GLU A 149 -44.98 -10.04 27.47
CA GLU A 149 -46.42 -10.02 27.21
C GLU A 149 -47.08 -11.38 27.52
N GLU A 150 -46.40 -12.49 27.22
CA GLU A 150 -46.85 -13.83 27.58
C GLU A 150 -46.82 -14.06 29.10
N ALA A 151 -45.75 -13.64 29.77
CA ALA A 151 -45.64 -13.69 31.23
C ALA A 151 -46.78 -12.91 31.90
N LEU A 152 -47.07 -11.69 31.42
CA LEU A 152 -48.15 -10.84 31.95
C LEU A 152 -49.54 -11.46 31.74
N LYS A 153 -49.79 -12.12 30.60
CA LYS A 153 -51.06 -12.82 30.36
C LYS A 153 -51.25 -14.04 31.27
N SER A 154 -50.16 -14.72 31.63
CA SER A 154 -50.18 -15.87 32.53
C SER A 154 -50.15 -15.49 34.02
N ALA A 155 -49.88 -14.22 34.33
CA ALA A 155 -49.84 -13.74 35.70
C ALA A 155 -51.25 -13.80 36.31
N PRO A 156 -51.41 -14.40 37.50
CA PRO A 156 -52.69 -14.38 38.20
C PRO A 156 -53.07 -12.91 38.47
N THR A 157 -54.26 -12.50 38.03
CA THR A 157 -54.87 -11.19 38.32
C THR A 157 -55.27 -11.12 39.79
N GLY A 158 -54.29 -11.21 40.69
CA GLY A 158 -54.44 -10.91 42.11
C GLY A 158 -54.32 -9.40 42.27
N SER A 159 -55.46 -8.73 42.35
CA SER A 159 -55.62 -7.29 42.65
C SER A 159 -54.97 -6.94 44.00
N ASN A 160 -53.65 -6.73 44.01
CA ASN A 160 -52.98 -6.04 45.10
C ASN A 160 -53.07 -4.53 44.83
N ASN A 161 -54.05 -3.89 45.47
CA ASN A 161 -54.13 -2.44 45.61
C ASN A 161 -52.91 -1.96 46.40
N VAL A 162 -51.77 -1.79 45.72
CA VAL A 162 -50.63 -1.05 46.28
C VAL A 162 -50.98 0.43 46.15
N GLY A 163 -51.44 1.03 47.25
CA GLY A 163 -51.66 2.46 47.37
C GLY A 163 -50.35 3.21 47.15
N ILE A 164 -50.17 3.78 45.96
CA ILE A 164 -49.09 4.71 45.67
C ILE A 164 -49.55 6.06 46.20
N GLU A 165 -49.09 6.41 47.40
CA GLU A 165 -49.14 7.79 47.87
C GLU A 165 -48.29 8.66 46.93
N GLN A 166 -48.95 9.64 46.30
CA GLN A 166 -48.32 10.62 45.42
C GLN A 166 -47.39 11.54 46.23
N GLY A 167 -46.11 11.18 46.28
CA GLY A 167 -45.04 12.10 46.68
C GLY A 167 -44.61 12.98 45.50
N VAL A 168 -45.25 14.14 45.34
CA VAL A 168 -44.85 15.19 44.38
C VAL A 168 -43.58 15.86 44.91
N GLY A 169 -42.41 15.36 44.48
CA GLY A 169 -41.11 15.96 44.75
C GLY A 169 -40.66 16.83 43.58
N SER A 170 -40.78 18.13 43.74
CA SER A 170 -40.28 19.18 42.85
C SER A 170 -38.76 19.06 42.68
N ASN A 171 -38.28 18.74 41.47
CA ASN A 171 -36.89 18.99 41.08
C ASN A 171 -36.87 20.02 39.95
N GLU A 172 -36.99 21.28 40.35
CA GLU A 172 -36.36 22.38 39.64
C GLU A 172 -34.85 22.18 39.72
N GLY A 173 -34.14 22.12 38.59
CA GLY A 173 -32.68 22.14 38.59
C GLY A 173 -32.08 21.44 37.39
N GLY A 174 -31.85 22.18 36.31
CA GLY A 174 -31.16 21.63 35.14
C GLY A 174 -30.92 22.61 34.00
N HIS A 175 -30.41 23.81 34.30
CA HIS A 175 -29.72 24.64 33.31
C HIS A 175 -28.22 24.35 33.40
N THR A 176 -27.60 23.93 32.28
CA THR A 176 -26.28 24.36 31.79
C THR A 176 -26.17 23.88 30.33
N GLU A 177 -26.34 24.79 29.39
CA GLU A 177 -25.29 25.50 28.64
C GLU A 177 -24.86 24.77 27.38
N GLY A 178 -25.28 25.34 26.25
CA GLY A 178 -24.91 24.91 24.91
C GLY A 178 -23.45 25.24 24.62
N SER A 179 -22.77 24.29 23.99
CA SER A 179 -21.51 24.53 23.31
C SER A 179 -21.79 24.64 21.82
N GLY A 180 -21.73 25.87 21.31
CA GLY A 180 -21.79 26.18 19.89
C GLY A 180 -20.49 25.79 19.20
N VAL A 181 -20.58 24.89 18.24
CA VAL A 181 -19.51 24.58 17.28
C VAL A 181 -19.63 25.58 16.12
N THR A 182 -18.66 26.49 16.00
CA THR A 182 -18.46 27.31 14.79
C THR A 182 -17.72 26.53 13.71
N ARG A 183 -18.09 26.76 12.45
CA ARG A 183 -17.47 26.16 11.25
C ARG A 183 -16.13 26.79 10.93
#